data_AF-A0AA51LSW9-F1
#
_entry.id   AF-A0AA51LSW9-F1
#
_cell.length_a   1.000
_cell.length_b   1.000
_cell.length_c   1.000
_cell.angle_alpha   90.00
_cell.angle_beta   90.00
_cell.angle_gamma   90.00
#
_symmetry.space_group_name_H-M   'P 1'
#
loop_
_entity.id
_entity.type
_entity.pdbx_description
1 polymer ?
#
loop_
_entity_poly.entity_id
_entity_poly.type
_entity_poly.pdbx_seq_one_letter_code
_entity_poly.pdbx_strand_id
1 'polypeptide(L)'
;MVSVLAVVALVAAAWFGFGWGRALLVDRPAAEARDAALSGAMQAAINLNSVDAADVDTSIENMRSSITGEALNNDLAATEQQIREQVAQTGTGMSADVLFGSLTALDTDADTAQALIVLAVKTTWPDNFVENKVTVNVAMRKDGDVWKAETIQPLDSVQLGAGPAEGAQQPAPPEPAPVPPAEPAPVPPAEPGPAAGE
;
A
#
# COMPACT_ATOMS: atom_id res chain seq x y z
N MET A 1 57.93 -0.72 32.60
CA MET A 1 56.45 -0.79 32.60
C MET A 1 55.80 0.35 31.81
N VAL A 2 56.17 1.62 32.06
CA VAL A 2 55.58 2.80 31.37
C VAL A 2 55.72 2.75 29.85
N SER A 3 56.89 2.37 29.32
CA SER A 3 57.11 2.33 27.85
C SER A 3 56.25 1.29 27.13
N VAL A 4 55.98 0.14 27.77
CA VAL A 4 55.12 -0.90 27.18
C VAL A 4 53.67 -0.42 27.14
N LEU A 5 53.19 0.22 28.21
CA LEU A 5 51.85 0.80 28.25
C LEU A 5 51.68 1.93 27.22
N ALA A 6 52.70 2.76 27.01
CA ALA A 6 52.66 3.82 26.02
C ALA A 6 52.55 3.28 24.58
N VAL A 7 53.28 2.20 24.26
CA VAL A 7 53.18 1.53 22.95
C VAL A 7 51.81 0.91 22.74
N VAL A 8 51.28 0.21 23.75
CA VAL A 8 49.93 -0.38 23.68
C VAL A 8 48.86 0.70 23.50
N ALA A 9 48.98 1.83 24.21
CA ALA A 9 48.05 2.94 24.08
C ALA A 9 48.09 3.58 22.67
N LEU A 10 49.27 3.73 22.07
CA LEU A 10 49.41 4.25 20.70
C LEU A 10 48.80 3.32 19.65
N VAL A 11 49.01 2.00 19.79
CA VAL A 11 48.40 1.01 18.88
C VAL A 11 46.88 1.04 19.00
N ALA A 12 46.35 1.12 20.22
CA ALA A 12 44.91 1.24 20.44
C ALA A 12 44.36 2.54 19.83
N ALA A 13 45.02 3.69 20.06
CA ALA A 13 44.60 4.97 19.51
C ALA A 13 44.61 4.98 17.97
N ALA A 14 45.59 4.34 17.34
CA ALA A 14 45.64 4.20 15.88
C ALA A 14 44.51 3.29 15.35
N TRP A 15 44.23 2.18 16.04
CA TRP A 15 43.15 1.27 15.67
C TRP A 15 41.76 1.94 15.79
N PHE A 16 41.49 2.58 16.92
CA PHE A 16 40.24 3.29 17.15
C PHE A 16 40.11 4.54 16.28
N GLY A 17 41.20 5.27 16.04
CA GLY A 17 41.22 6.44 15.14
C GLY A 17 40.97 6.06 13.68
N PHE A 18 41.53 4.94 13.22
CA PHE A 18 41.26 4.40 11.88
C PHE A 18 39.81 3.92 11.76
N GLY A 19 39.30 3.19 12.76
CA GLY A 19 37.90 2.75 12.79
C GLY A 19 36.91 3.92 12.79
N TRP A 20 37.19 4.96 13.57
CA TRP A 20 36.36 6.17 13.62
C TRP A 20 36.43 6.99 12.32
N GLY A 21 37.62 7.15 11.74
CA GLY A 21 37.79 7.85 10.46
C GLY A 21 37.10 7.14 9.29
N ARG A 22 37.21 5.81 9.22
CA ARG A 22 36.51 5.01 8.21
C ARG A 22 34.98 5.10 8.37
N ALA A 23 34.49 5.03 9.61
CA ALA A 23 33.06 5.15 9.90
C ALA A 23 32.47 6.50 9.43
N LEU A 24 33.21 7.59 9.62
CA LEU A 24 32.74 8.92 9.23
C LEU A 24 32.86 9.21 7.72
N LEU A 25 33.93 8.74 7.08
CA LEU A 25 34.24 9.10 5.69
C LEU A 25 33.63 8.14 4.67
N VAL A 26 33.35 6.90 5.07
CA VAL A 26 32.91 5.83 4.14
C VAL A 26 31.56 5.26 4.56
N ASP A 27 31.41 4.87 5.82
CA ASP A 27 30.21 4.11 6.23
C ASP A 27 28.97 4.99 6.36
N ARG A 28 29.13 6.24 6.85
CA ARG A 28 28.01 7.18 7.01
C ARG A 28 27.37 7.63 5.68
N PRO A 29 28.11 8.09 4.66
CA PRO A 29 27.52 8.45 3.38
C PRO A 29 26.86 7.25 2.67
N ALA A 30 27.44 6.05 2.81
CA ALA A 30 26.87 4.83 2.24
C ALA A 30 25.56 4.42 2.92
N ALA A 31 25.46 4.53 4.26
CA ALA A 31 24.22 4.30 4.99
C ALA A 31 23.13 5.31 4.61
N GLU A 32 23.49 6.60 4.53
CA GLU A 32 22.56 7.66 4.11
C GLU A 32 22.06 7.43 2.66
N ALA A 33 22.94 7.03 1.74
CA ALA A 33 22.56 6.68 0.38
C ALA A 33 21.63 5.46 0.32
N ARG A 34 21.88 4.43 1.14
CA ARG A 34 21.03 3.25 1.26
C ARG A 34 19.64 3.61 1.76
N ASP A 35 19.55 4.39 2.83
CA ASP A 35 18.28 4.78 3.43
C ASP A 35 17.47 5.68 2.47
N ALA A 36 18.15 6.63 1.80
CA ALA A 36 17.54 7.48 0.78
C ALA A 36 17.03 6.67 -0.43
N ALA A 37 17.82 5.70 -0.91
CA ALA A 37 17.41 4.83 -2.01
C ALA A 37 16.21 3.95 -1.64
N LEU A 38 16.20 3.38 -0.44
CA LEU A 38 15.09 2.57 0.05
C LEU A 38 13.82 3.41 0.23
N SER A 39 13.94 4.59 0.84
CA SER A 39 12.82 5.52 0.99
C SER A 39 12.26 5.97 -0.36
N GLY A 40 13.13 6.30 -1.32
CA GLY A 40 12.72 6.63 -2.69
C GLY A 40 12.02 5.48 -3.39
N ALA A 41 12.51 4.25 -3.24
CA ALA A 41 11.88 3.06 -3.82
C ALA A 41 10.49 2.79 -3.25
N MET A 42 10.34 2.92 -1.93
CA MET A 42 9.03 2.80 -1.26
C MET A 42 8.06 3.87 -1.75
N GLN A 43 8.50 5.13 -1.85
CA GLN A 43 7.65 6.23 -2.32
C GLN A 43 7.27 6.05 -3.80
N ALA A 44 8.21 5.67 -4.66
CA ALA A 44 7.92 5.42 -6.06
C ALA A 44 6.94 4.25 -6.22
N ALA A 45 7.09 3.18 -5.44
CA ALA A 45 6.17 2.06 -5.44
C ALA A 45 4.75 2.46 -4.99
N ILE A 46 4.62 3.30 -3.95
CA ILE A 46 3.32 3.87 -3.53
C ILE A 46 2.70 4.68 -4.66
N ASN A 47 3.45 5.64 -5.21
CA ASN A 47 2.94 6.57 -6.22
C ASN A 47 2.53 5.84 -7.50
N LEU A 48 3.30 4.83 -7.93
CA LEU A 48 2.99 4.02 -9.12
C LEU A 48 1.86 3.02 -8.92
N ASN A 49 1.41 2.78 -7.68
CA ASN A 49 0.31 1.86 -7.37
C ASN A 49 -0.89 2.56 -6.70
N SER A 50 -0.94 3.90 -6.76
CA SER A 50 -2.02 4.70 -6.19
C SER A 50 -2.65 5.62 -7.23
N VAL A 51 -3.97 5.76 -7.16
CA VAL A 51 -4.77 6.66 -7.99
C VAL A 51 -5.90 7.20 -7.13
N ASP A 52 -5.91 8.50 -6.86
CA ASP A 52 -7.04 9.18 -6.25
C ASP A 52 -8.13 9.41 -7.30
N ALA A 53 -9.32 8.86 -7.05
CA ALA A 53 -10.46 9.03 -7.94
C ALA A 53 -11.00 10.48 -7.96
N ALA A 54 -10.75 11.25 -6.90
CA ALA A 54 -11.16 12.65 -6.79
C ALA A 54 -10.15 13.61 -7.43
N ASP A 55 -8.88 13.20 -7.54
CA ASP A 55 -7.80 14.00 -8.12
C ASP A 55 -6.79 13.13 -8.90
N VAL A 56 -7.25 12.69 -10.08
CA VAL A 56 -6.47 11.78 -10.92
C VAL A 56 -5.24 12.47 -11.53
N ASP A 57 -5.31 13.78 -11.77
CA ASP A 57 -4.22 14.54 -12.38
C ASP A 57 -3.04 14.65 -11.41
N THR A 58 -3.28 14.99 -10.14
CA THR A 58 -2.24 14.95 -9.10
C THR A 58 -1.65 13.55 -8.96
N SER A 59 -2.46 12.50 -9.10
CA SER A 59 -1.97 11.11 -9.06
C SER A 59 -0.99 10.81 -10.21
N ILE A 60 -1.33 11.22 -11.43
CA ILE A 60 -0.46 11.06 -12.62
C ILE A 60 0.82 11.91 -12.47
N GLU A 61 0.73 13.11 -11.91
CA GLU A 61 1.89 13.94 -11.62
C GLU A 61 2.83 13.29 -10.59
N ASN A 62 2.28 12.69 -9.54
CA ASN A 62 3.05 11.94 -8.54
C ASN A 62 3.74 10.71 -9.15
N MET A 63 3.09 9.99 -10.07
CA MET A 63 3.74 8.92 -10.84
C MET A 63 4.91 9.48 -11.64
N ARG A 64 4.68 10.55 -12.41
CA ARG A 64 5.68 11.18 -13.27
C ARG A 64 6.88 11.70 -12.47
N SER A 65 6.67 12.30 -11.30
CA SER A 65 7.77 12.79 -10.45
C SER A 65 8.61 11.67 -9.86
N SER A 66 8.06 10.45 -9.78
CA SER A 66 8.68 9.28 -9.16
C SER A 66 9.45 8.40 -10.13
N ILE A 67 9.39 8.68 -11.44
CA ILE A 67 10.01 7.87 -12.49
C ILE A 67 11.12 8.62 -13.23
N THR A 68 12.04 7.84 -13.78
CA THR A 68 13.10 8.29 -14.66
C THR A 68 13.34 7.26 -15.76
N GLY A 69 14.22 7.57 -16.71
CA GLY A 69 14.51 6.71 -17.86
C GLY A 69 13.36 6.65 -18.87
N GLU A 70 13.65 6.20 -20.09
CA GLU A 70 12.67 6.24 -21.18
C GLU A 70 11.52 5.25 -20.98
N ALA A 71 11.78 4.06 -20.42
CA ALA A 71 10.80 2.99 -20.30
C ALA A 71 9.54 3.44 -19.54
N LEU A 72 9.68 3.78 -18.25
CA LEU A 72 8.52 4.19 -17.45
C LEU A 72 7.91 5.52 -17.91
N ASN A 73 8.72 6.46 -18.42
CA ASN A 73 8.19 7.73 -18.94
C ASN A 73 7.28 7.50 -20.15
N ASN A 74 7.68 6.61 -21.05
CA ASN A 74 6.89 6.23 -22.22
C ASN A 74 5.65 5.43 -21.82
N ASP A 75 5.78 4.47 -20.90
CA ASP A 75 4.65 3.67 -20.42
C ASP A 75 3.58 4.55 -19.75
N LEU A 76 3.98 5.50 -18.91
CA LEU A 76 3.04 6.45 -18.29
C LEU A 76 2.39 7.36 -19.34
N ALA A 77 3.18 7.91 -20.28
CA ALA A 77 2.64 8.76 -21.35
C ALA A 77 1.64 8.00 -22.25
N ALA A 78 1.85 6.70 -22.45
CA ALA A 78 0.95 5.86 -23.23
C ALA A 78 -0.34 5.49 -22.48
N THR A 79 -0.33 5.50 -21.15
CA THR A 79 -1.44 4.98 -20.32
C THR A 79 -2.21 6.06 -19.57
N GLU A 80 -1.67 7.28 -19.41
CA GLU A 80 -2.29 8.34 -18.59
C GLU A 80 -3.74 8.66 -19.00
N GLN A 81 -4.03 8.71 -20.30
CA GLN A 81 -5.38 8.99 -20.80
C GLN A 81 -6.35 7.85 -20.44
N GLN A 82 -5.90 6.60 -20.54
CA GLN A 82 -6.69 5.44 -20.15
C GLN A 82 -6.98 5.45 -18.65
N ILE A 83 -6.02 5.86 -17.82
CA ILE A 83 -6.21 6.01 -16.37
C ILE A 83 -7.32 7.03 -16.10
N ARG A 84 -7.25 8.22 -16.71
CA ARG A 84 -8.29 9.26 -16.56
C ARG A 84 -9.67 8.77 -16.95
N GLU A 85 -9.78 8.12 -18.11
CA GLU A 85 -11.04 7.59 -18.62
C GLU A 85 -11.61 6.49 -17.71
N GLN A 86 -10.77 5.57 -17.26
CA GLN A 86 -11.16 4.51 -16.35
C GLN A 86 -11.73 5.10 -15.05
N VAL A 87 -11.03 6.05 -14.42
CA VAL A 87 -11.48 6.72 -13.20
C VAL A 87 -12.79 7.47 -13.43
N ALA A 88 -12.89 8.25 -14.51
CA ALA A 88 -14.10 9.01 -14.82
C ALA A 88 -15.33 8.11 -15.06
N GLN A 89 -15.14 6.94 -15.69
CA GLN A 89 -16.22 6.00 -15.98
C GLN A 89 -16.67 5.19 -14.78
N THR A 90 -15.74 4.84 -13.88
CA THR A 90 -16.01 3.84 -12.82
C THR A 90 -15.97 4.39 -11.41
N GLY A 91 -15.43 5.60 -11.21
CA GLY A 91 -15.15 6.14 -9.88
C GLY A 91 -14.12 5.32 -9.11
N THR A 92 -13.34 4.48 -9.79
CA THR A 92 -12.38 3.59 -9.12
C THR A 92 -11.15 4.36 -8.64
N GLY A 93 -10.79 4.18 -7.37
CA GLY A 93 -9.53 4.63 -6.79
C GLY A 93 -8.63 3.47 -6.39
N MET A 94 -7.34 3.74 -6.25
CA MET A 94 -6.33 2.81 -5.77
C MET A 94 -5.48 3.49 -4.69
N SER A 95 -5.18 2.77 -3.63
CA SER A 95 -4.27 3.22 -2.57
C SER A 95 -3.29 2.11 -2.25
N ALA A 96 -2.02 2.46 -2.08
CA ALA A 96 -0.95 1.53 -1.77
C ALA A 96 -0.27 1.90 -0.45
N ASP A 97 -0.18 0.93 0.46
CA ASP A 97 0.56 1.02 1.72
C ASP A 97 1.74 0.06 1.71
N VAL A 98 2.90 0.51 2.20
CA VAL A 98 4.09 -0.34 2.28
C VAL A 98 3.98 -1.29 3.47
N LEU A 99 3.98 -2.59 3.19
CA LEU A 99 4.07 -3.64 4.21
C LEU A 99 5.53 -3.97 4.54
N PHE A 100 6.38 -4.00 3.53
CA PHE A 100 7.79 -4.33 3.66
C PHE A 100 8.60 -3.74 2.49
N GLY A 101 9.86 -3.38 2.74
CA GLY A 101 10.78 -2.95 1.71
C GLY A 101 12.23 -3.28 2.09
N SER A 102 13.02 -3.69 1.11
CA SER A 102 14.47 -3.84 1.26
C SER A 102 15.19 -3.54 -0.04
N LEU A 103 16.39 -2.97 0.06
CA LEU A 103 17.32 -3.00 -1.07
C LEU A 103 17.88 -4.42 -1.24
N THR A 104 18.00 -4.84 -2.49
CA THR A 104 18.67 -6.07 -2.92
C THR A 104 20.04 -5.76 -3.52
N ALA A 105 20.25 -4.53 -4.03
CA ALA A 105 21.54 -4.01 -4.47
C ALA A 105 21.60 -2.48 -4.32
N LEU A 106 22.82 -1.94 -4.13
CA LEU A 106 23.12 -0.52 -4.15
C LEU A 106 24.52 -0.33 -4.76
N ASP A 107 24.62 0.52 -5.76
CA ASP A 107 25.87 0.99 -6.35
C ASP A 107 25.90 2.52 -6.24
N THR A 108 26.72 3.02 -5.32
CA THR A 108 26.86 4.45 -5.04
C THR A 108 27.71 5.18 -6.07
N ASP A 109 28.54 4.47 -6.84
CA ASP A 109 29.38 5.07 -7.88
C ASP A 109 28.58 5.26 -9.17
N ALA A 110 27.68 4.31 -9.47
CA ALA A 110 26.77 4.36 -10.61
C ALA A 110 25.43 5.06 -10.33
N ASP A 111 25.18 5.46 -9.07
CA ASP A 111 23.90 6.04 -8.61
C ASP A 111 22.70 5.15 -8.97
N THR A 112 22.83 3.84 -8.74
CA THR A 112 21.77 2.85 -9.00
C THR A 112 21.47 1.99 -7.77
N ALA A 113 20.22 1.52 -7.67
CA ALA A 113 19.82 0.58 -6.64
C ALA A 113 18.75 -0.39 -7.18
N GLN A 114 18.61 -1.53 -6.51
CA GLN A 114 17.49 -2.45 -6.72
C GLN A 114 16.79 -2.66 -5.39
N ALA A 115 15.46 -2.67 -5.42
CA ALA A 115 14.62 -2.86 -4.24
C ALA A 115 13.54 -3.91 -4.50
N LEU A 116 13.21 -4.65 -3.44
CA LEU A 116 12.03 -5.49 -3.35
C LEU A 116 11.05 -4.81 -2.39
N ILE A 117 9.88 -4.42 -2.88
CA ILE A 117 8.83 -3.76 -2.09
C ILE A 117 7.58 -4.63 -2.08
N VAL A 118 6.97 -4.78 -0.91
CA VAL A 118 5.68 -5.45 -0.72
C VAL A 118 4.67 -4.40 -0.29
N LEU A 119 3.59 -4.28 -1.05
CA LEU A 119 2.51 -3.33 -0.86
C LEU A 119 1.22 -4.05 -0.47
N ALA A 120 0.39 -3.41 0.35
CA ALA A 120 -1.05 -3.65 0.38
C ALA A 120 -1.68 -2.64 -0.56
N VAL A 121 -2.28 -3.11 -1.65
CA VAL A 121 -2.95 -2.27 -2.66
C VAL A 121 -4.45 -2.50 -2.53
N LYS A 122 -5.16 -1.45 -2.11
CA LYS A 122 -6.62 -1.43 -2.00
C LYS A 122 -7.19 -0.71 -3.22
N THR A 123 -7.92 -1.45 -4.05
CA THR A 123 -8.73 -0.92 -5.14
C THR A 123 -10.15 -0.73 -4.62
N THR A 124 -10.68 0.48 -4.75
CA THR A 124 -12.00 0.88 -4.24
C THR A 124 -12.87 1.32 -5.40
N TRP A 125 -14.03 0.71 -5.53
CA TRP A 125 -15.14 1.12 -6.37
C TRP A 125 -16.21 1.80 -5.50
N PRO A 126 -17.23 2.44 -6.08
CA PRO A 126 -18.32 3.05 -5.30
C PRO A 126 -19.01 2.09 -4.32
N ASP A 127 -19.19 0.83 -4.71
CA ASP A 127 -19.97 -0.13 -3.92
C ASP A 127 -19.12 -1.14 -3.14
N ASN A 128 -17.88 -1.39 -3.58
CA ASN A 128 -17.04 -2.45 -3.04
C ASN A 128 -15.54 -2.10 -3.09
N PHE A 129 -14.74 -2.88 -2.38
CA PHE A 129 -13.28 -2.84 -2.48
C PHE A 129 -12.69 -4.24 -2.56
N VAL A 130 -11.47 -4.30 -3.07
CA VAL A 130 -10.59 -5.47 -3.05
C VAL A 130 -9.22 -5.00 -2.59
N GLU A 131 -8.61 -5.75 -1.69
CA GLU A 131 -7.26 -5.49 -1.20
C GLU A 131 -6.34 -6.66 -1.55
N ASN A 132 -5.20 -6.36 -2.18
CA ASN A 132 -4.21 -7.34 -2.60
C ASN A 132 -2.85 -7.01 -2.00
N LYS A 133 -2.13 -8.03 -1.54
CA LYS A 133 -0.70 -7.95 -1.30
C LYS A 133 0.02 -8.04 -2.64
N VAL A 134 0.73 -7.01 -3.05
CA VAL A 134 1.48 -6.95 -4.31
C VAL A 134 2.96 -6.87 -4.00
N THR A 135 3.77 -7.73 -4.62
CA THR A 135 5.23 -7.67 -4.51
C THR A 135 5.81 -7.13 -5.80
N VAL A 136 6.66 -6.11 -5.72
CA VAL A 136 7.32 -5.48 -6.87
C VAL A 136 8.83 -5.46 -6.70
N ASN A 137 9.53 -5.68 -7.81
CA ASN A 137 10.94 -5.29 -7.95
C ASN A 137 11.00 -3.89 -8.55
N VAL A 138 11.83 -3.02 -7.97
CA VAL A 138 12.03 -1.66 -8.43
C VAL A 138 13.51 -1.45 -8.73
N ALA A 139 13.84 -1.13 -9.99
CA ALA A 139 15.16 -0.63 -10.33
C ALA A 139 15.14 0.88 -10.16
N MET A 140 16.13 1.41 -9.45
CA MET A 140 16.21 2.81 -9.07
C MET A 140 17.43 3.45 -9.70
N ARG A 141 17.29 4.71 -10.11
CA ARG A 141 18.39 5.58 -10.52
C ARG A 141 18.25 6.91 -9.79
N LYS A 142 19.38 7.46 -9.35
CA LYS A 142 19.41 8.81 -8.79
C LYS A 142 19.37 9.85 -9.92
N ASP A 143 18.44 10.79 -9.81
CA ASP A 143 18.28 11.93 -10.71
C ASP A 143 18.45 13.21 -9.88
N GLY A 144 19.63 13.83 -9.98
CA GLY A 144 20.07 14.85 -9.03
C GLY A 144 20.21 14.26 -7.63
N ASP A 145 19.46 14.82 -6.68
CA ASP A 145 19.44 14.35 -5.28
C ASP A 145 18.31 13.35 -4.98
N VAL A 146 17.46 13.04 -5.96
CA VAL A 146 16.24 12.24 -5.76
C VAL A 146 16.38 10.86 -6.40
N TRP A 147 16.06 9.83 -5.63
CA TRP A 147 15.95 8.47 -6.16
C TRP A 147 14.60 8.28 -6.86
N LYS A 148 14.64 7.86 -8.13
CA LYS A 148 13.46 7.61 -8.95
C LYS A 148 13.47 6.19 -9.52
N ALA A 149 12.30 5.64 -9.77
CA ALA A 149 12.16 4.34 -10.41
C ALA A 149 12.51 4.44 -11.90
N GLU A 150 13.44 3.61 -12.35
CA GLU A 150 13.74 3.41 -13.77
C GLU A 150 12.88 2.29 -14.36
N THR A 151 12.58 1.27 -13.55
CA THR A 151 11.59 0.21 -13.87
C THR A 151 10.86 -0.24 -12.61
N ILE A 152 9.64 -0.73 -12.78
CA ILE A 152 8.89 -1.43 -11.74
C ILE A 152 8.28 -2.70 -12.35
N GLN A 153 8.48 -3.84 -11.69
CA GLN A 153 8.04 -5.15 -12.19
C GLN A 153 7.26 -5.88 -11.10
N PRO A 154 5.96 -6.19 -11.32
CA PRO A 154 5.22 -7.03 -10.40
C PRO A 154 5.76 -8.47 -10.45
N LEU A 155 5.91 -9.08 -9.27
CA LEU A 155 6.34 -10.47 -9.12
C LEU A 155 5.17 -11.40 -8.80
N ASP A 156 4.33 -10.98 -7.85
CA ASP A 156 3.20 -11.76 -7.38
C ASP A 156 2.13 -10.82 -6.78
N SER A 157 0.88 -11.27 -6.80
CA SER A 157 -0.25 -10.61 -6.17
C SER A 157 -1.17 -11.64 -5.51
N VAL A 158 -1.46 -11.45 -4.23
CA VAL A 158 -2.34 -12.33 -3.45
C VAL A 158 -3.44 -11.50 -2.82
N GLN A 159 -4.71 -11.89 -3.00
CA GLN A 159 -5.83 -11.20 -2.37
C GLN A 159 -5.78 -11.37 -0.85
N LEU A 160 -5.83 -10.25 -0.13
CA LEU A 160 -5.89 -10.20 1.33
C LEU A 160 -7.34 -10.10 1.82
N GLY A 161 -8.18 -9.39 1.09
CA GLY A 161 -9.57 -9.18 1.46
C GLY A 161 -10.40 -8.52 0.37
N ALA A 162 -11.71 -8.53 0.57
CA ALA A 162 -12.69 -7.82 -0.23
C ALA A 162 -13.92 -7.54 0.63
N GLY A 163 -14.69 -6.51 0.27
CA GLY A 163 -15.88 -6.13 1.02
C GLY A 163 -16.67 -4.99 0.39
N PRO A 164 -17.79 -4.59 1.00
CA PRO A 164 -18.50 -3.38 0.60
C PRO A 164 -17.64 -2.14 0.87
N ALA A 165 -17.75 -1.11 0.03
CA ALA A 165 -17.07 0.16 0.26
C ALA A 165 -17.58 0.83 1.53
N GLU A 166 -16.74 1.60 2.21
CA GLU A 166 -17.15 2.34 3.41
C GLU A 166 -18.26 3.34 3.06
N GLY A 167 -19.43 3.17 3.69
CA GLY A 167 -20.62 3.96 3.38
C GLY A 167 -21.55 3.39 2.31
N ALA A 168 -21.21 2.26 1.68
CA ALA A 168 -22.14 1.53 0.83
C ALA A 168 -23.33 1.02 1.66
N GLN A 169 -24.54 1.42 1.27
CA GLN A 169 -25.77 0.99 1.95
C GLN A 169 -25.91 -0.52 1.83
N GLN A 170 -25.85 -1.23 2.96
CA GLN A 170 -26.27 -2.63 2.99
C GLN A 170 -27.74 -2.72 2.57
N PRO A 171 -28.11 -3.64 1.65
CA PRO A 171 -29.51 -3.89 1.36
C PRO A 171 -30.24 -4.16 2.66
N ALA A 172 -31.34 -3.44 2.91
CA ALA A 172 -32.16 -3.65 4.09
C ALA A 172 -32.54 -5.15 4.18
N PRO A 173 -32.48 -5.77 5.38
CA PRO A 173 -32.97 -7.13 5.55
C PRO A 173 -34.39 -7.23 4.98
N PRO A 174 -34.74 -8.32 4.26
CA PRO A 174 -36.07 -8.46 3.69
C PRO A 174 -37.12 -8.28 4.80
N GLU A 175 -38.09 -7.41 4.53
CA GLU A 175 -39.17 -7.10 5.46
C GLU A 175 -39.91 -8.39 5.84
N PRO A 176 -40.19 -8.65 7.14
CA PRO A 176 -40.92 -9.84 7.55
C PRO A 176 -42.24 -9.91 6.79
N ALA A 177 -42.54 -11.08 6.21
CA ALA A 177 -43.80 -11.29 5.50
C ALA A 177 -45.00 -10.86 6.38
N PRO A 178 -46.02 -10.20 5.81
CA PRO A 178 -47.17 -9.75 6.57
C PRO A 178 -47.79 -10.91 7.32
N VAL A 179 -47.92 -10.75 8.64
CA VAL A 179 -48.52 -11.77 9.51
C VAL A 179 -49.99 -11.93 9.07
N PRO A 180 -50.44 -13.14 8.69
CA PRO A 180 -51.85 -13.35 8.33
C PRO A 180 -52.74 -12.97 9.53
N PRO A 181 -53.94 -12.41 9.28
CA PRO A 181 -54.86 -12.03 10.35
C PRO A 181 -55.13 -13.22 11.27
N ALA A 182 -55.07 -12.99 12.58
CA ALA A 182 -55.39 -14.01 13.57
C ALA A 182 -56.80 -14.55 13.32
N GLU A 183 -56.90 -15.88 13.21
CA GLU A 183 -58.17 -16.58 13.08
C GLU A 183 -59.06 -16.25 14.29
N PRO A 184 -60.33 -15.84 14.10
CA PRO A 184 -61.19 -15.49 15.21
C PRO A 184 -61.39 -16.69 16.13
N ALA A 185 -61.24 -16.46 17.44
CA ALA A 185 -61.35 -17.49 18.45
C ALA A 185 -62.71 -18.22 18.38
N PRO A 186 -62.74 -19.55 18.61
CA PRO A 186 -63.97 -20.31 18.58
C PRO A 186 -64.94 -19.81 19.65
N VAL A 187 -66.18 -19.56 19.24
CA VAL A 187 -67.28 -19.15 20.13
C VAL A 187 -67.54 -20.29 21.13
N PRO A 188 -67.54 -20.03 22.45
CA PRO A 188 -67.83 -21.07 23.43
C PRO A 188 -69.28 -21.58 23.26
N PRO A 189 -69.55 -22.88 23.51
CA PRO A 189 -70.88 -23.43 23.40
C PRO A 189 -71.86 -22.72 24.34
N ALA A 190 -73.06 -22.45 23.84
CA ALA A 190 -74.15 -21.88 24.64
C ALA A 190 -74.53 -22.82 25.80
N GLU A 191 -74.63 -22.26 27.00
CA GLU A 191 -75.13 -22.96 28.18
C GLU A 191 -76.59 -23.42 27.96
N PRO A 192 -76.95 -24.67 28.33
CA PRO A 192 -78.33 -25.12 28.26
C PRO A 192 -79.18 -24.43 29.33
N GLY A 193 -80.19 -23.68 28.88
CA GLY A 193 -81.22 -23.10 29.74
C GLY A 193 -82.09 -24.18 30.40
N PRO A 194 -82.73 -23.86 31.55
CA PRO A 194 -83.38 -24.85 32.40
C PRO A 194 -84.62 -25.47 31.75
N ALA A 195 -84.76 -26.78 31.93
CA ALA A 195 -85.95 -27.53 31.59
C ALA A 195 -87.15 -27.15 32.49
N ALA A 196 -88.22 -26.69 31.86
CA ALA A 196 -89.60 -26.82 32.35
C ALA A 196 -90.29 -27.71 31.30
N GLY A 197 -90.91 -28.84 31.62
CA GLY A 197 -91.93 -29.04 32.64
C GLY A 197 -93.20 -29.45 31.88
N GLU A 198 -93.74 -30.60 32.25
CA GLU A 198 -94.74 -31.43 31.54
C GLU A 198 -96.02 -30.72 31.05
#